data_AF-A0A8X6SMH3-F1
#
_entry.id   AF-A0A8X6SMH3-F1
#
_cell.length_a   1.000
_cell.length_b   1.000
_cell.length_c   1.000
_cell.angle_alpha   90.00
_cell.angle_beta   90.00
_cell.angle_gamma   90.00
#
_symmetry.space_group_name_H-M   'P 1'
#
loop_
_entity.id
_entity.type
_entity.pdbx_description
1 polymer ?
#
loop_
_entity_poly.entity_id
_entity_poly.type
_entity_poly.pdbx_seq_one_letter_code
_entity_poly.pdbx_strand_id
1 'polypeptide(L)'
;MSHSLMKTKLSEQVLEKILPVYQRLVNDELLERCSAGKTQNANESIHSVIWKNCPKETFVSKKRLEMGVISTIGGYNFGCFNSLAIEHNELSSVSMDISHKRDKRRLAQSEKKF
;
A
#
# COMPACT_ATOMS: atom_id res chain seq x y z
N MET A 1 11.95 -17.55 -32.52
CA MET A 1 10.62 -16.98 -32.83
C MET A 1 10.79 -15.97 -33.97
N SER A 2 10.09 -16.14 -35.08
CA SER A 2 10.18 -15.23 -36.23
C SER A 2 9.37 -13.97 -35.95
N HIS A 3 10.02 -12.80 -35.85
CA HIS A 3 9.39 -11.50 -35.56
C HIS A 3 8.68 -10.88 -36.80
N SER A 4 8.22 -11.70 -37.74
CA SER A 4 7.80 -11.33 -39.10
C SER A 4 6.48 -10.55 -39.23
N LEU A 5 5.79 -10.22 -38.13
CA LEU A 5 4.45 -9.60 -38.18
C LEU A 5 4.41 -8.12 -37.74
N MET A 6 5.53 -7.50 -37.36
CA MET A 6 5.54 -6.08 -36.99
C MET A 6 5.56 -5.16 -38.22
N LYS A 7 4.60 -4.23 -38.29
CA LYS A 7 4.48 -3.20 -39.35
C LYS A 7 5.67 -2.22 -39.36
N THR A 8 6.30 -2.03 -38.19
CA THR A 8 7.51 -1.22 -38.01
C THR A 8 8.63 -2.13 -37.54
N LYS A 9 9.71 -2.22 -38.32
CA LYS A 9 10.87 -3.04 -37.95
C LYS A 9 11.73 -2.26 -36.94
N LEU A 10 11.92 -2.84 -35.76
CA LEU A 10 12.93 -2.38 -34.80
C LEU A 10 14.31 -2.78 -35.33
N SER A 11 15.31 -1.92 -35.14
CA SER A 11 16.69 -2.30 -35.45
C SER A 11 17.15 -3.38 -34.47
N GLU A 12 18.11 -4.20 -34.90
CA GLU A 12 18.63 -5.31 -34.10
C GLU A 12 19.26 -4.81 -32.79
N GLN A 13 19.96 -3.68 -32.84
CA GLN A 13 20.53 -3.02 -31.66
C GLN A 13 19.45 -2.58 -30.65
N VAL A 14 18.31 -2.07 -31.13
CA VAL A 14 17.21 -1.67 -30.25
C VAL A 14 16.51 -2.90 -29.67
N LEU A 15 16.31 -3.94 -30.48
CA LEU A 15 15.74 -5.20 -30.03
C LEU A 15 16.61 -5.85 -28.94
N GLU A 16 17.93 -5.85 -29.11
CA GLU A 16 18.88 -6.40 -28.13
C GLU A 16 18.74 -5.70 -26.76
N LYS A 17 18.45 -4.40 -26.74
CA LYS A 17 18.24 -3.65 -25.48
C LYS A 17 16.83 -3.81 -24.90
N ILE A 18 15.81 -3.89 -25.75
CA ILE A 18 14.40 -3.94 -25.29
C ILE A 18 13.98 -5.35 -24.89
N LEU A 19 14.46 -6.39 -25.59
CA LEU A 19 14.00 -7.76 -25.38
C LEU A 19 14.21 -8.26 -23.93
N PRO A 20 15.35 -8.03 -23.26
CA PRO A 20 15.52 -8.43 -21.87
C PRO A 20 14.56 -7.72 -20.92
N VAL A 21 14.25 -6.44 -21.18
CA VAL A 21 13.28 -5.67 -20.40
C VAL A 21 11.87 -6.23 -20.61
N TYR A 22 11.49 -6.48 -21.86
CA TYR A 22 10.20 -7.07 -22.20
C TYR A 22 10.04 -8.43 -21.54
N GLN A 23 11.02 -9.33 -21.67
CA GLN A 23 11.02 -10.66 -21.05
C GLN A 23 10.86 -10.60 -19.53
N ARG A 24 11.55 -9.64 -18.88
CA ARG A 24 11.38 -9.41 -17.44
C ARG A 24 9.97 -8.90 -17.08
N LEU A 25 9.40 -8.02 -17.91
CA LEU A 25 8.07 -7.45 -17.68
C LEU A 25 6.93 -8.46 -17.92
N VAL A 26 7.12 -9.42 -18.83
CA VAL A 26 6.14 -10.50 -19.10
C VAL A 26 6.35 -11.74 -18.23
N ASN A 27 7.22 -11.68 -17.24
CA ASN A 27 7.41 -12.78 -16.29
C ASN A 27 6.09 -13.03 -15.53
N ASP A 28 5.63 -14.29 -15.51
CA ASP A 28 4.33 -14.67 -14.95
C ASP A 28 4.20 -14.31 -13.46
N GLU A 29 5.26 -14.46 -12.67
CA GLU A 29 5.28 -14.08 -11.24
C GLU A 29 5.09 -12.57 -11.06
N LEU A 30 5.71 -11.76 -11.94
CA LEU A 30 5.53 -10.30 -11.94
C LEU A 30 4.11 -9.92 -12.38
N LEU A 31 3.58 -10.58 -13.40
CA LEU A 31 2.23 -10.32 -13.91
C LEU A 31 1.16 -10.74 -12.90
N GLU A 32 1.33 -11.85 -12.19
CA GLU A 32 0.41 -12.31 -11.14
C GLU A 32 0.25 -11.27 -10.02
N ARG A 33 1.35 -10.61 -9.63
CA ARG A 33 1.33 -9.51 -8.65
C ARG A 33 0.56 -8.29 -9.15
N CYS A 34 0.60 -8.01 -10.46
CA CYS A 34 -0.13 -6.92 -11.08
C CYS A 34 -1.61 -7.26 -11.33
N SER A 35 -1.94 -8.55 -11.53
CA SER A 35 -3.28 -9.04 -11.84
C SER A 35 -4.30 -8.76 -10.74
N ALA A 36 -3.85 -8.60 -9.49
CA ALA A 36 -4.72 -8.29 -8.35
C ALA A 36 -5.25 -6.84 -8.33
N GLY A 37 -4.84 -5.98 -9.28
CA GLY A 37 -5.29 -4.58 -9.35
C GLY A 37 -4.85 -3.71 -8.16
N LYS A 38 -3.97 -4.23 -7.31
CA LYS A 38 -3.42 -3.50 -6.16
C LYS A 38 -2.40 -2.50 -6.67
N THR A 39 -2.48 -1.24 -6.23
CA THR A 39 -1.49 -0.23 -6.61
C THR A 39 -0.12 -0.66 -6.09
N GLN A 40 0.90 -0.58 -6.95
CA GLN A 40 2.27 -1.01 -6.62
C GLN A 40 2.98 -0.08 -5.61
N ASN A 41 2.32 0.99 -5.14
CA ASN A 41 2.94 1.99 -4.28
C ASN A 41 2.39 1.95 -2.85
N ALA A 42 3.03 1.17 -1.98
CA ALA A 42 2.73 1.14 -0.56
C ALA A 42 2.90 2.53 0.12
N ASN A 43 3.68 3.43 -0.47
CA ASN A 43 3.82 4.80 0.05
C ASN A 43 2.57 5.64 -0.24
N GLU A 44 1.87 5.40 -1.35
CA GLU A 44 0.60 6.08 -1.64
C GLU A 44 -0.52 5.63 -0.70
N SER A 45 -0.57 4.34 -0.36
CA SER A 45 -1.58 3.83 0.56
C SER A 45 -1.41 4.40 1.96
N ILE A 46 -0.19 4.46 2.50
CA ILE A 46 0.04 5.05 3.83
C ILE A 46 -0.20 6.56 3.83
N HIS A 47 0.20 7.28 2.78
CA HIS A 47 -0.06 8.70 2.66
C HIS A 47 -1.56 9.02 2.67
N SER A 48 -2.37 8.23 1.96
CA SER A 48 -3.83 8.38 1.97
C SER A 48 -4.42 8.26 3.40
N VAL A 49 -3.92 7.32 4.21
CA VAL A 49 -4.35 7.17 5.62
C VAL A 49 -3.86 8.33 6.48
N ILE A 50 -2.62 8.80 6.27
CA ILE A 50 -2.07 9.98 6.97
C ILE A 50 -2.93 11.21 6.69
N TRP A 51 -3.27 11.50 5.43
CA TRP A 51 -4.07 12.68 5.09
C TRP A 51 -5.52 12.57 5.54
N LYS A 52 -6.06 11.36 5.67
CA LYS A 52 -7.37 11.14 6.27
C LYS A 52 -7.41 11.48 7.77
N ASN A 53 -6.34 11.18 8.51
CA ASN A 53 -6.25 11.47 9.95
C ASN A 53 -5.71 12.87 10.25
N CYS A 54 -4.79 13.37 9.42
CA CYS A 54 -4.15 14.67 9.50
C CYS A 54 -4.36 15.41 8.16
N PRO A 55 -5.55 16.03 7.94
CA PRO A 55 -5.83 16.75 6.72
C PRO A 55 -4.85 17.91 6.52
N LYS A 56 -4.37 18.08 5.28
CA LYS A 56 -3.41 19.15 4.92
C LYS A 56 -3.97 20.55 5.15
N GLU A 57 -5.28 20.69 5.02
CA GLU A 57 -6.00 21.96 5.17
C GLU A 57 -6.19 22.37 6.64
N THR A 58 -5.85 21.49 7.60
CA THR A 58 -6.00 21.77 9.03
C THR A 58 -4.67 22.10 9.65
N PHE A 59 -4.51 23.34 10.09
CA PHE A 59 -3.34 23.78 10.84
C PHE A 59 -3.37 23.25 12.27
N VAL A 60 -2.34 22.50 12.66
CA VAL A 60 -2.12 22.00 14.02
C VAL A 60 -0.68 22.28 14.44
N SER A 61 -0.40 22.26 15.74
CA SER A 61 0.98 22.36 16.22
C SER A 61 1.80 21.17 15.76
N LYS A 62 3.11 21.38 15.55
CA LYS A 62 4.08 20.33 15.16
C LYS A 62 3.93 19.07 16.01
N LYS A 63 3.86 19.22 17.33
CA LYS A 63 3.70 18.11 18.28
C LYS A 63 2.43 17.29 18.02
N ARG A 64 1.30 17.95 17.72
CA ARG A 64 0.04 17.25 17.41
C ARG A 64 0.12 16.51 16.08
N LEU A 65 0.76 17.12 15.08
CA LEU A 65 0.97 16.47 13.78
C LEU A 65 1.84 15.21 13.93
N GLU A 66 2.95 15.31 14.67
CA GLU A 66 3.86 14.17 14.92
C GLU A 66 3.13 13.01 15.61
N MET A 67 2.36 13.28 16.67
CA MET A 67 1.57 12.24 17.35
C MET A 67 0.54 11.60 16.41
N GLY A 68 -0.19 12.40 15.63
CA GLY A 68 -1.18 11.90 14.68
C GLY A 68 -0.56 11.03 13.58
N VAL A 69 0.61 11.42 13.07
CA VAL A 69 1.35 10.64 12.06
C VAL A 69 1.86 9.33 12.67
N ILE A 70 2.48 9.36 13.85
CA ILE A 70 2.98 8.15 14.54
C ILE A 70 1.84 7.16 14.79
N SER A 71 0.73 7.63 15.37
CA SER A 71 -0.44 6.80 15.65
C SER A 71 -1.04 6.20 14.36
N THR A 72 -1.07 7.00 13.28
CA THR A 72 -1.54 6.52 11.97
C THR A 72 -0.64 5.42 11.40
N ILE A 73 0.69 5.60 11.46
CA ILE A 73 1.66 4.61 10.99
C ILE A 73 1.56 3.34 11.82
N GLY A 74 1.41 3.46 13.14
CA GLY A 74 1.19 2.34 14.05
C GLY A 74 -0.06 1.55 13.66
N GLY A 75 -1.21 2.24 13.51
CA GLY A 75 -2.48 1.62 13.15
C GLY A 75 -2.45 0.96 11.76
N TYR A 76 -1.68 1.51 10.82
CA TYR A 76 -1.51 0.95 9.48
C TYR A 76 -0.68 -0.35 9.50
N ASN A 77 0.46 -0.35 10.18
CA ASN A 77 1.41 -1.47 10.18
C ASN A 77 1.05 -2.57 11.18
N PHE A 78 0.63 -2.20 12.39
CA PHE A 78 0.42 -3.14 13.50
C PHE A 78 -1.05 -3.37 13.83
N GLY A 79 -1.95 -2.54 13.30
CA GLY A 79 -3.37 -2.55 13.65
C GLY A 79 -3.70 -1.66 14.85
N CYS A 80 -4.98 -1.32 14.97
CA CYS A 80 -5.51 -0.43 15.99
C CYS A 80 -5.29 -1.00 17.40
N PHE A 81 -5.53 -2.30 17.60
CA PHE A 81 -5.39 -2.93 18.91
C PHE A 81 -3.94 -2.89 19.40
N ASN A 82 -2.99 -3.37 18.59
CA ASN A 82 -1.58 -3.41 18.97
C ASN A 82 -1.00 -2.02 19.20
N SER A 83 -1.41 -1.02 18.40
CA SER A 83 -0.95 0.36 18.59
C SER A 83 -1.42 0.92 19.93
N LEU A 84 -2.68 0.70 20.28
CA LEU A 84 -3.25 1.16 21.55
C LEU A 84 -2.66 0.42 22.76
N ALA A 85 -2.37 -0.87 22.63
CA ALA A 85 -1.73 -1.66 23.68
C ALA A 85 -0.28 -1.19 23.96
N ILE A 86 0.39 -0.59 22.98
CA ILE A 86 1.73 0.01 23.16
C ILE A 86 1.62 1.40 23.79
N GLU A 87 0.60 2.18 23.41
CA GLU A 87 0.39 3.54 23.94
C GLU A 87 -0.20 3.56 25.36
N HIS A 88 -0.93 2.52 25.74
CA HIS A 88 -1.63 2.43 27.02
C HIS A 88 -1.38 1.09 27.71
N ASN A 89 -0.91 1.14 28.96
CA ASN A 89 -0.68 -0.06 29.78
C ASN A 89 -1.97 -0.85 30.09
N GLU A 90 -3.12 -0.18 30.15
CA GLU A 90 -4.40 -0.80 30.47
C GLU A 90 -5.47 -0.30 29.50
N LEU A 91 -6.07 -1.22 28.73
CA LEU A 91 -7.21 -0.92 27.85
C LEU A 91 -8.52 -1.37 28.50
N SER A 92 -9.53 -0.51 28.44
CA SER A 92 -10.89 -0.92 28.81
C SER A 92 -11.41 -2.02 27.88
N SER A 93 -12.32 -2.87 28.38
CA SER A 93 -12.99 -3.90 27.57
C SER A 93 -13.66 -3.32 26.32
N VAL A 94 -14.30 -2.16 26.47
CA VAL A 94 -14.93 -1.44 25.36
C VAL A 94 -13.89 -0.99 24.32
N SER A 95 -12.75 -0.46 24.76
CA SER A 95 -11.67 -0.04 23.86
C SER A 95 -11.09 -1.23 23.09
N MET A 96 -10.93 -2.38 23.74
CA MET A 96 -10.46 -3.62 23.09
C MET A 96 -11.44 -4.07 22.00
N ASP A 97 -12.73 -4.15 22.33
CA ASP A 97 -13.77 -4.58 21.38
C ASP A 97 -13.86 -3.68 20.15
N ILE A 98 -13.79 -2.36 20.35
CA ILE A 98 -13.81 -1.38 19.26
C ILE A 98 -12.56 -1.54 18.37
N SER A 99 -11.40 -1.73 18.99
CA SER A 99 -10.13 -1.87 18.27
C SER A 99 -10.10 -3.14 17.43
N HIS A 100 -10.52 -4.27 17.99
CA HIS A 100 -10.66 -5.51 17.23
C HIS A 100 -11.67 -5.40 16.08
N LYS A 101 -12.81 -4.73 16.30
CA LYS A 101 -13.79 -4.49 15.22
C LYS A 101 -13.20 -3.63 14.10
N ARG A 102 -12.40 -2.60 14.43
CA ARG A 102 -11.70 -1.77 13.44
C ARG A 102 -10.67 -2.58 12.65
N ASP A 103 -9.88 -3.41 13.32
CA ASP A 103 -8.88 -4.25 12.66
C ASP A 103 -9.52 -5.29 11.73
N LYS A 104 -10.63 -5.92 12.14
CA LYS A 104 -11.40 -6.81 11.25
C LYS A 104 -11.87 -6.11 9.98
N ARG A 105 -12.37 -4.87 10.09
CA ARG A 105 -12.79 -4.08 8.92
C ARG A 105 -11.61 -3.74 8.00
N ARG A 106 -10.45 -3.40 8.58
CA ARG A 106 -9.22 -3.09 7.83
C ARG A 106 -8.75 -4.31 7.02
N LEU A 107 -8.69 -5.48 7.66
CA LEU A 107 -8.30 -6.74 6.98
C LEU A 107 -9.28 -7.09 5.86
N ALA A 108 -10.59 -7.01 6.12
CA ALA A 108 -11.61 -7.27 5.10
C ALA A 108 -11.52 -6.31 3.90
N GLN A 109 -11.14 -5.04 4.12
CA GLN A 109 -10.90 -4.09 3.04
C GLN A 109 -9.63 -4.42 2.23
N SER A 110 -8.60 -4.96 2.87
CA SER A 110 -7.36 -5.40 2.19
C SER A 110 -7.56 -6.65 1.32
N GLU A 111 -8.51 -7.50 1.73
CA GLU A 111 -8.85 -8.75 1.05
C GLU A 111 -9.87 -8.57 -0.09
N LYS A 112 -10.61 -7.46 -0.12
CA LYS A 112 -11.48 -7.14 -1.27
C LYS A 112 -10.63 -7.02 -2.53
N LYS A 113 -10.74 -8.03 -3.39
CA LYS A 113 -10.28 -7.98 -4.78
C LYS A 113 -11.22 -7.06 -5.56
N PHE A 114 -10.65 -6.27 -6.47
CA PHE A 114 -11.40 -5.48 -7.43
C PHE A 114 -12.25 -6.38 -8.33
#